data_AF-A0A962AE20-F1
#
_entry.id   AF-A0A962AE20-F1
#
_cell.length_a   1.000
_cell.length_b   1.000
_cell.length_c   1.000
_cell.angle_alpha   90.00
_cell.angle_beta   90.00
_cell.angle_gamma   90.00
#
_symmetry.space_group_name_H-M   'P 1'
#
loop_
_entity.id
_entity.type
_entity.pdbx_description
1 polymer ?
#
loop_
_entity_poly.entity_id
_entity_poly.type
_entity_poly.pdbx_seq_one_letter_code
_entity_poly.pdbx_strand_id
1 'polypeptide(L)'
;GAQTVLGRIYAQPDRAQGLAALEELARHPSTARHIATKFARHFVADEPPPALVERLARSFRDTGGDLKALAETLVASPEAWSAPPTKLRTPYEFLIATARMTGRAPINAGPILGGLASLGQPLWAPAGPNGFADTAAAWVSPEGMKARLDLSWQVASRIQDMSDPAELLDKVAGAAASPVTRQALERAESRQQALAMLLMSPEAQRR
;
A
#
# COMPACT_ATOMS: atom_id res chain seq x y z
N GLY A 1 15.93 -10.03 -38.87
CA GLY A 1 17.20 -10.78 -38.76
C GLY A 1 17.43 -11.21 -37.33
N ALA A 2 18.32 -12.17 -37.07
CA ALA A 2 18.62 -12.65 -35.72
C ALA A 2 19.08 -11.50 -34.79
N GLN A 3 18.61 -11.50 -33.54
CA GLN A 3 18.93 -10.47 -32.54
C GLN A 3 19.65 -11.10 -31.35
N THR A 4 20.62 -10.38 -30.79
CA THR A 4 21.34 -10.81 -29.59
C THR A 4 20.85 -10.01 -28.38
N VAL A 5 20.32 -10.70 -27.37
CA VAL A 5 19.86 -10.10 -26.11
C VAL A 5 20.49 -10.85 -24.95
N LEU A 6 21.18 -10.12 -24.06
CA LEU A 6 21.92 -10.68 -22.92
C LEU A 6 22.84 -11.87 -23.30
N GLY A 7 23.52 -11.77 -24.44
CA GLY A 7 24.44 -12.80 -24.93
C GLY A 7 23.78 -14.03 -25.57
N ARG A 8 22.44 -14.08 -25.67
CA ARG A 8 21.72 -15.14 -26.40
C ARG A 8 21.21 -14.64 -27.74
N ILE A 9 21.26 -15.52 -28.74
CA ILE A 9 20.79 -15.24 -30.11
C ILE A 9 19.36 -15.77 -30.27
N TYR A 10 18.47 -14.90 -30.74
CA TYR A 10 17.08 -15.22 -31.07
C TYR A 10 16.91 -15.15 -32.58
N ALA A 11 16.54 -16.26 -33.21
CA ALA A 11 16.44 -16.39 -34.67
C ALA A 11 15.03 -16.76 -35.16
N GLN A 12 14.05 -16.79 -34.27
CA GLN A 12 12.64 -17.03 -34.62
C GLN A 12 12.15 -15.95 -35.59
N PRO A 13 11.21 -16.26 -36.48
CA PRO A 13 10.64 -15.27 -37.40
C PRO A 13 9.67 -14.31 -36.68
N ASP A 14 9.56 -13.10 -37.22
CA ASP A 14 8.54 -12.10 -36.85
C ASP A 14 8.38 -11.88 -35.33
N ARG A 15 7.13 -11.83 -34.85
CA ARG A 15 6.77 -11.62 -33.44
C ARG A 15 7.31 -12.73 -32.52
N ALA A 16 7.52 -13.95 -33.04
CA ALA A 16 7.97 -15.07 -32.21
C ALA A 16 9.38 -14.83 -31.64
N GLN A 17 10.21 -14.01 -32.32
CA GLN A 17 11.52 -13.59 -31.81
C GLN A 17 11.39 -12.81 -30.49
N GLY A 18 10.51 -11.83 -30.46
CA GLY A 18 10.27 -11.01 -29.27
C GLY A 18 9.63 -11.80 -28.13
N LEU A 19 8.68 -12.68 -28.45
CA LEU A 19 8.05 -13.54 -27.44
C LEU A 19 9.06 -14.48 -26.78
N ALA A 20 9.94 -15.11 -27.56
CA ALA A 20 11.00 -15.98 -27.03
C ALA A 20 11.95 -15.21 -26.09
N ALA A 21 12.33 -13.98 -26.47
CA ALA A 21 13.16 -13.13 -25.62
C ALA A 21 12.43 -12.73 -24.32
N LEU A 22 11.15 -12.35 -24.40
CA LEU A 22 10.34 -12.00 -23.23
C LEU A 22 10.11 -13.18 -22.29
N GLU A 23 9.92 -14.39 -22.83
CA GLU A 23 9.76 -15.62 -22.02
C GLU A 23 11.01 -15.91 -21.19
N GLU A 24 12.19 -15.79 -21.80
CA GLU A 24 13.45 -15.99 -21.11
C GLU A 24 13.68 -14.90 -20.05
N LEU A 25 13.46 -13.63 -20.40
CA LEU A 25 13.59 -12.51 -19.48
C LEU A 25 12.63 -12.62 -18.29
N ALA A 26 11.39 -13.07 -18.52
CA ALA A 26 10.41 -13.28 -17.46
C ALA A 26 10.85 -14.35 -16.45
N ARG A 27 11.54 -15.40 -16.91
CA ARG A 27 12.04 -16.50 -16.05
C ARG A 27 13.42 -16.23 -15.45
N HIS A 28 14.09 -15.16 -15.86
CA HIS A 28 15.44 -14.86 -15.41
C HIS A 28 15.49 -14.66 -13.86
N PRO A 29 16.52 -15.17 -13.16
CA PRO A 29 16.63 -15.02 -11.71
C PRO A 29 16.57 -13.56 -11.21
N SER A 30 17.11 -12.62 -11.99
CA SER A 30 17.01 -11.18 -11.68
C SER A 30 15.58 -10.67 -11.72
N THR A 31 14.73 -11.18 -12.62
CA THR A 31 13.31 -10.83 -12.69
C THR A 31 12.57 -11.36 -11.47
N ALA A 32 12.83 -12.61 -11.09
CA ALA A 32 12.27 -13.19 -9.87
C ALA A 32 12.65 -12.38 -8.63
N ARG A 33 13.93 -11.98 -8.50
CA ARG A 33 14.39 -11.13 -7.39
C ARG A 33 13.73 -9.74 -7.42
N HIS A 34 13.60 -9.15 -8.60
CA HIS A 34 12.98 -7.84 -8.77
C HIS A 34 11.50 -7.85 -8.34
N ILE A 35 10.72 -8.82 -8.85
CA ILE A 35 9.30 -8.96 -8.51
C ILE A 35 9.12 -9.29 -7.03
N ALA A 36 9.91 -10.23 -6.49
CA ALA A 36 9.87 -10.57 -5.06
C ALA A 36 10.17 -9.36 -4.16
N THR A 37 11.15 -8.53 -4.53
CA THR A 37 11.48 -7.30 -3.79
C THR A 37 10.33 -6.30 -3.84
N LYS A 38 9.72 -6.06 -5.01
CA LYS A 38 8.55 -5.18 -5.13
C LYS A 38 7.36 -5.70 -4.31
N PHE A 39 7.11 -7.00 -4.37
CA PHE A 39 6.00 -7.64 -3.67
C PHE A 39 6.17 -7.55 -2.15
N ALA A 40 7.34 -7.93 -1.62
CA ALA A 40 7.65 -7.79 -0.21
C ALA A 40 7.60 -6.31 0.23
N ARG A 41 8.07 -5.38 -0.62
CA ARG A 41 8.02 -3.95 -0.32
C ARG A 41 6.60 -3.41 -0.20
N HIS A 42 5.71 -3.88 -1.08
CA HIS A 42 4.33 -3.41 -1.12
C HIS A 42 3.54 -3.85 0.12
N PHE A 43 3.75 -5.10 0.58
CA PHE A 43 2.96 -5.70 1.66
C PHE A 43 3.59 -5.65 3.05
N VAL A 44 4.91 -5.62 3.17
CA VAL A 44 5.60 -5.79 4.47
C VAL A 44 6.29 -4.52 4.93
N ALA A 45 7.33 -4.07 4.22
CA ALA A 45 8.13 -2.93 4.67
C ALA A 45 8.84 -2.24 3.49
N ASP A 46 9.12 -0.95 3.59
CA ASP A 46 9.84 -0.21 2.54
C ASP A 46 11.21 -0.83 2.21
N GLU A 47 11.87 -1.33 3.25
CA GLU A 47 13.07 -2.18 3.19
C GLU A 47 12.70 -3.60 3.67
N PRO A 48 12.30 -4.49 2.75
CA PRO A 48 11.84 -5.82 3.14
C PRO A 48 13.01 -6.69 3.63
N PRO A 49 12.79 -7.58 4.62
CA PRO A 49 13.81 -8.51 5.09
C PRO A 49 14.40 -9.34 3.94
N PRO A 50 15.75 -9.46 3.82
CA PRO A 50 16.36 -10.21 2.73
C PRO A 50 15.88 -11.67 2.64
N ALA A 51 15.64 -12.31 3.79
CA ALA A 51 15.14 -13.69 3.85
C ALA A 51 13.76 -13.85 3.19
N LEU A 52 12.85 -12.89 3.40
CA LEU A 52 11.53 -12.89 2.76
C LEU A 52 11.67 -12.73 1.23
N VAL A 53 12.54 -11.83 0.79
CA VAL A 53 12.80 -11.61 -0.65
C VAL A 53 13.33 -12.89 -1.30
N GLU A 54 14.28 -13.58 -0.67
CA GLU A 54 14.80 -14.86 -1.20
C GLU A 54 13.71 -15.94 -1.29
N ARG A 55 12.86 -16.04 -0.27
CA ARG A 55 11.76 -17.03 -0.23
C ARG A 55 10.75 -16.78 -1.34
N LEU A 56 10.35 -15.53 -1.54
CA LEU A 56 9.45 -15.12 -2.61
C LEU A 56 10.09 -15.28 -3.99
N ALA A 57 11.37 -14.93 -4.14
CA ALA A 57 12.09 -15.09 -5.41
C ALA A 57 12.21 -16.58 -5.78
N ARG A 58 12.38 -17.47 -4.80
CA ARG A 58 12.36 -18.92 -5.01
C ARG A 58 10.97 -19.38 -5.46
N SER A 59 9.92 -19.03 -4.72
CA SER A 59 8.53 -19.35 -5.09
C SER A 59 8.21 -18.90 -6.53
N PHE A 60 8.57 -17.67 -6.90
CA PHE A 60 8.38 -17.16 -8.25
C PHE A 60 9.06 -18.03 -9.32
N ARG A 61 10.30 -18.49 -9.08
CA ARG A 61 11.00 -19.36 -10.05
C ARG A 61 10.39 -20.74 -10.13
N ASP A 62 10.09 -21.34 -8.97
CA ASP A 62 9.61 -22.72 -8.88
C ASP A 62 8.20 -22.87 -9.48
N THR A 63 7.39 -21.82 -9.44
CA THR A 63 6.02 -21.81 -10.02
C THR A 63 5.92 -21.18 -11.40
N GLY A 64 7.04 -20.71 -11.97
CA GLY A 64 7.02 -20.00 -13.26
C GLY A 64 6.31 -18.66 -13.23
N GLY A 65 6.27 -17.99 -12.08
CA GLY A 65 5.71 -16.65 -11.89
C GLY A 65 4.25 -16.61 -11.46
N ASP A 66 3.71 -17.69 -10.87
CA ASP A 66 2.34 -17.72 -10.35
C ASP A 66 2.18 -16.74 -9.17
N LEU A 67 1.39 -15.67 -9.40
CA LEU A 67 1.13 -14.64 -8.40
C LEU A 67 0.30 -15.13 -7.21
N LYS A 68 -0.55 -16.16 -7.39
CA LYS A 68 -1.29 -16.77 -6.29
C LYS A 68 -0.33 -17.50 -5.35
N ALA A 69 0.55 -18.33 -5.90
CA ALA A 69 1.55 -19.03 -5.11
C ALA A 69 2.51 -18.05 -4.39
N LEU A 70 2.83 -16.93 -5.04
CA LEU A 70 3.63 -15.86 -4.43
C LEU A 70 2.91 -15.21 -3.24
N ALA A 71 1.61 -14.93 -3.38
CA ALA A 71 0.79 -14.37 -2.31
C ALA A 71 0.65 -15.34 -1.12
N GLU A 72 0.41 -16.62 -1.39
CA GLU A 72 0.37 -17.67 -0.36
C GLU A 72 1.70 -17.77 0.38
N THR A 73 2.82 -17.74 -0.35
CA THR A 73 4.16 -17.75 0.24
C THR A 73 4.38 -16.54 1.16
N LEU A 74 3.95 -15.34 0.76
CA LEU A 74 4.07 -14.13 1.58
C LEU A 74 3.27 -14.25 2.88
N VAL A 75 2.00 -14.63 2.78
CA VAL A 75 1.11 -14.77 3.95
C VAL A 75 1.59 -15.85 4.91
N ALA A 76 2.20 -16.92 4.40
CA ALA A 76 2.78 -17.99 5.23
C ALA A 76 4.15 -17.64 5.85
N SER A 77 4.77 -16.53 5.45
CA SER A 77 6.10 -16.15 5.90
C SER A 77 6.05 -15.46 7.28
N PRO A 78 6.83 -15.90 8.28
CA PRO A 78 6.88 -15.25 9.59
C PRO A 78 7.24 -13.75 9.50
N GLU A 79 8.12 -13.39 8.56
CA GLU A 79 8.58 -12.03 8.32
C GLU A 79 7.43 -11.06 7.97
N ALA A 80 6.32 -11.56 7.42
CA ALA A 80 5.16 -10.73 7.10
C ALA A 80 4.35 -10.30 8.33
N TRP A 81 4.51 -10.99 9.46
CA TRP A 81 3.72 -10.77 10.67
C TRP A 81 4.54 -10.24 11.84
N SER A 82 5.87 -10.42 11.81
CA SER A 82 6.78 -9.93 12.85
C SER A 82 7.26 -8.50 12.60
N ALA A 83 7.08 -7.96 11.39
CA ALA A 83 7.49 -6.60 11.05
C ALA A 83 6.56 -5.57 11.76
N PRO A 84 7.11 -4.53 12.41
CA PRO A 84 6.27 -3.45 12.91
C PRO A 84 5.53 -2.77 11.73
N PRO A 85 4.30 -2.27 11.95
CA PRO A 85 3.51 -1.61 10.90
C PRO A 85 4.10 -0.22 10.60
N THR A 86 5.21 -0.19 9.89
CA THR A 86 5.93 1.04 9.56
C THR A 86 5.47 1.65 8.25
N LYS A 87 4.77 0.89 7.39
CA LYS A 87 4.34 1.40 6.09
C LYS A 87 3.25 2.44 6.27
N LEU A 88 3.46 3.61 5.68
CA LEU A 88 2.38 4.58 5.54
C LEU A 88 1.37 4.05 4.51
N ARG A 89 0.09 4.10 4.84
CA ARG A 89 -0.98 3.89 3.87
C ARG A 89 -0.86 4.94 2.77
N THR A 90 -0.85 4.51 1.51
CA THR A 90 -1.01 5.41 0.36
C THR A 90 -2.33 6.19 0.47
N PRO A 91 -2.48 7.33 -0.21
CA PRO A 91 -3.75 8.06 -0.21
C PRO A 91 -4.99 7.19 -0.48
N TYR A 92 -4.88 6.23 -1.41
CA TYR A 92 -5.92 5.28 -1.74
C TYR A 92 -6.30 4.38 -0.56
N GLU A 93 -5.31 3.78 0.09
CA GLU A 93 -5.55 2.91 1.24
C GLU A 93 -6.03 3.70 2.45
N PHE A 94 -5.56 4.94 2.63
CA PHE A 94 -5.99 5.84 3.69
C PHE A 94 -7.48 6.19 3.54
N LEU A 95 -7.92 6.55 2.34
CA LEU A 95 -9.33 6.85 2.07
C LEU A 95 -10.24 5.62 2.23
N ILE A 96 -9.79 4.44 1.77
CA ILE A 96 -10.54 3.19 1.99
C ILE A 96 -10.62 2.85 3.48
N ALA A 97 -9.50 2.94 4.22
CA ALA A 97 -9.46 2.69 5.64
C ALA A 97 -10.39 3.66 6.40
N THR A 98 -10.39 4.94 6.01
CA THR A 98 -11.29 5.97 6.53
C THR A 98 -12.76 5.61 6.31
N ALA A 99 -13.12 5.22 5.08
CA ALA A 99 -14.48 4.81 4.75
C ALA A 99 -14.92 3.57 5.55
N ARG A 100 -14.03 2.57 5.69
CA ARG A 100 -14.30 1.35 6.47
C ARG A 100 -14.43 1.63 7.96
N MET A 101 -13.53 2.43 8.53
CA MET A 101 -13.54 2.78 9.95
C MET A 101 -14.79 3.57 10.34
N THR A 102 -15.23 4.48 9.48
CA THR A 102 -16.41 5.32 9.72
C THR A 102 -17.74 4.64 9.32
N GLY A 103 -17.68 3.47 8.68
CA GLY A 103 -18.85 2.80 8.11
C GLY A 103 -19.51 3.57 6.96
N ARG A 104 -18.80 4.53 6.34
CA ARG A 104 -19.32 5.39 5.27
C ARG A 104 -18.78 4.95 3.92
N ALA A 105 -19.45 3.99 3.30
CA ALA A 105 -19.20 3.66 1.91
C ALA A 105 -19.58 4.88 1.02
N PRO A 106 -18.72 5.28 0.07
CA PRO A 106 -19.03 6.39 -0.81
C PRO A 106 -20.19 6.02 -1.75
N ILE A 107 -21.32 6.73 -1.63
CA ILE A 107 -22.46 6.62 -2.56
C ILE A 107 -22.10 7.27 -3.91
N ASN A 108 -21.26 8.31 -3.88
CA ASN A 108 -20.70 8.98 -5.04
C ASN A 108 -19.16 8.88 -4.98
N ALA A 109 -18.53 8.52 -6.09
CA ALA A 109 -17.07 8.45 -6.21
C ALA A 109 -16.39 9.83 -6.19
N GLY A 110 -17.08 10.91 -6.58
CA GLY A 110 -16.52 12.25 -6.75
C GLY A 110 -15.67 12.75 -5.58
N PRO A 111 -16.18 12.76 -4.33
CA PRO A 111 -15.40 13.17 -3.16
C PRO A 111 -14.13 12.33 -2.93
N ILE A 112 -14.20 11.02 -3.17
CA ILE A 112 -13.03 10.13 -3.04
C ILE A 112 -12.02 10.40 -4.15
N LEU A 113 -12.46 10.56 -5.40
CA LEU A 113 -11.59 10.90 -6.52
C LEU A 113 -10.93 12.27 -6.35
N GLY A 114 -11.67 13.26 -5.83
CA GLY A 114 -11.13 14.57 -5.50
C GLY A 114 -10.09 14.51 -4.37
N GLY A 115 -10.36 13.72 -3.31
CA GLY A 115 -9.40 13.48 -2.23
C GLY A 115 -8.13 12.75 -2.68
N LEU A 116 -8.26 11.79 -3.60
CA LEU A 116 -7.12 11.13 -4.23
C LEU A 116 -6.26 12.12 -5.01
N ALA A 117 -6.88 12.98 -5.80
CA ALA A 117 -6.18 14.00 -6.56
C ALA A 117 -5.49 15.03 -5.66
N SER A 118 -6.14 15.49 -4.58
CA SER A 118 -5.56 16.45 -3.64
C SER A 118 -4.40 15.87 -2.82
N LEU A 119 -4.39 14.56 -2.62
CA LEU A 119 -3.30 13.83 -1.97
C LEU A 119 -2.21 13.35 -2.94
N GLY A 120 -2.28 13.71 -4.22
CA GLY A 120 -1.24 13.39 -5.21
C GLY A 120 -1.27 11.95 -5.74
N GLN A 121 -2.37 11.22 -5.56
CA GLN A 121 -2.56 9.86 -6.09
C GLN A 121 -3.89 9.73 -6.87
N PRO A 122 -4.08 10.47 -7.98
CA PRO A 122 -5.28 10.35 -8.79
C PRO A 122 -5.49 8.90 -9.28
N LEU A 123 -6.73 8.43 -9.29
CA LEU A 123 -7.06 7.05 -9.64
C LEU A 123 -6.64 6.75 -11.10
N TRP A 124 -5.84 5.70 -11.27
CA TRP A 124 -5.36 5.22 -12.59
C TRP A 124 -4.58 6.25 -13.43
N ALA A 125 -4.06 7.30 -12.80
CA ALA A 125 -3.31 8.35 -13.50
C ALA A 125 -1.93 8.62 -12.84
N PRO A 126 -1.04 7.62 -12.74
CA PRO A 126 0.33 7.88 -12.31
C PRO A 126 1.08 8.78 -13.31
N ALA A 127 2.04 9.57 -12.83
CA ALA A 127 2.80 10.50 -13.67
C ALA A 127 3.72 9.79 -14.70
N GLY A 128 4.03 8.51 -14.51
CA GLY A 128 4.92 7.74 -15.37
C GLY A 128 4.62 6.23 -15.39
N PRO A 129 5.26 5.49 -16.31
CA PRO A 129 5.02 4.06 -16.51
C PRO A 129 5.47 3.18 -15.33
N ASN A 130 6.27 3.73 -14.42
CA ASN A 130 6.68 3.10 -13.17
C ASN A 130 5.59 3.08 -12.09
N GLY A 131 4.46 3.77 -12.30
CA GLY A 131 3.34 3.81 -11.36
C GLY A 131 3.60 4.72 -10.16
N PHE A 132 2.77 4.59 -9.13
CA PHE A 132 2.94 5.28 -7.85
C PHE A 132 4.00 4.59 -6.98
N ALA A 133 4.68 5.37 -6.14
CA ALA A 133 5.70 4.86 -5.25
C ALA A 133 5.10 4.03 -4.10
N ASP A 134 5.71 2.88 -3.81
CA ASP A 134 5.33 2.04 -2.67
C ASP A 134 5.99 2.47 -1.35
N THR A 135 6.88 3.47 -1.34
CA THR A 135 7.62 3.87 -0.14
C THR A 135 6.96 5.02 0.61
N ALA A 136 7.02 5.01 1.94
CA ALA A 136 6.50 6.07 2.79
C ALA A 136 7.14 7.43 2.47
N ALA A 137 8.42 7.47 2.10
CA ALA A 137 9.13 8.70 1.77
C ALA A 137 8.43 9.52 0.66
N ALA A 138 7.71 8.88 -0.27
CA ALA A 138 6.96 9.57 -1.31
C ALA A 138 5.66 10.23 -0.80
N TRP A 139 5.20 9.89 0.41
CA TRP A 139 3.89 10.25 0.94
C TRP A 139 3.93 11.06 2.25
N VAL A 140 5.12 11.27 2.85
CA VAL A 140 5.30 11.94 4.17
C VAL A 140 5.88 13.36 4.02
N SER A 141 5.66 14.06 2.90
CA SER A 141 6.04 15.47 2.82
C SER A 141 5.22 16.33 3.79
N PRO A 142 5.75 17.47 4.28
CA PRO A 142 4.99 18.41 5.11
C PRO A 142 3.65 18.80 4.47
N GLU A 143 3.65 19.08 3.16
CA GLU A 143 2.46 19.42 2.39
C GLU A 143 1.48 18.24 2.30
N GLY A 144 1.99 17.02 2.11
CA GLY A 144 1.18 15.80 2.06
C GLY A 144 0.53 15.48 3.40
N MET A 145 1.25 15.65 4.50
CA MET A 145 0.72 15.46 5.86
C MET A 145 -0.32 16.53 6.22
N LYS A 146 -0.10 17.79 5.81
CA LYS A 146 -1.13 18.84 5.92
C LYS A 146 -2.38 18.48 5.13
N ALA A 147 -2.24 18.03 3.88
CA ALA A 147 -3.37 17.65 3.05
C ALA A 147 -4.19 16.50 3.66
N ARG A 148 -3.52 15.51 4.29
CA ARG A 148 -4.19 14.45 5.05
C ARG A 148 -4.94 14.99 6.26
N LEU A 149 -4.37 15.93 7.00
CA LEU A 149 -5.05 16.56 8.13
C LEU A 149 -6.29 17.34 7.67
N ASP A 150 -6.16 18.17 6.65
CA ASP A 150 -7.26 18.97 6.10
C ASP A 150 -8.40 18.07 5.61
N LEU A 151 -8.06 16.96 4.92
CA LEU A 151 -9.02 15.95 4.50
C LEU A 151 -9.67 15.23 5.68
N SER A 152 -8.90 14.84 6.70
CA SER A 152 -9.41 14.18 7.92
C SER A 152 -10.40 15.09 8.65
N TRP A 153 -10.10 16.38 8.74
CA TRP A 153 -10.99 17.38 9.30
C TRP A 153 -12.28 17.53 8.49
N GLN A 154 -12.18 17.55 7.15
CA GLN A 154 -13.34 17.60 6.26
C GLN A 154 -14.22 16.35 6.35
N VAL A 155 -13.62 15.16 6.49
CA VAL A 155 -14.38 13.93 6.72
C VAL A 155 -15.09 13.99 8.07
N ALA A 156 -14.38 14.40 9.12
CA ALA A 156 -14.94 14.48 10.46
C ALA A 156 -16.09 15.50 10.57
N SER A 157 -16.03 16.61 9.84
CA SER A 157 -17.11 17.61 9.84
C SER A 157 -18.40 17.15 9.14
N ARG A 158 -18.31 16.14 8.26
CA ARG A 158 -19.45 15.62 7.49
C ARG A 158 -20.20 14.49 8.21
N ILE A 159 -19.61 13.86 9.22
CA ILE A 159 -20.20 12.73 9.94
C ILE A 159 -20.83 13.26 11.23
N GLN A 160 -22.12 13.56 11.20
CA GLN A 160 -22.83 14.09 12.37
C GLN A 160 -23.31 13.00 13.34
N ASP A 161 -23.66 11.83 12.82
CA ASP A 161 -24.14 10.65 13.55
C ASP A 161 -23.02 9.61 13.72
N MET A 162 -21.88 10.05 14.25
CA MET A 162 -20.71 9.21 14.46
C MET A 162 -20.78 8.48 15.81
N SER A 163 -20.34 7.21 15.84
CA SER A 163 -19.96 6.52 17.08
C SER A 163 -18.82 7.26 17.79
N ASP A 164 -18.62 6.99 19.08
CA ASP A 164 -17.49 7.54 19.82
C ASP A 164 -16.15 7.14 19.14
N PRO A 165 -15.25 8.09 18.79
CA PRO A 165 -13.94 7.78 18.26
C PRO A 165 -13.12 6.84 19.14
N ALA A 166 -13.30 6.84 20.47
CA ALA A 166 -12.65 5.88 21.35
C ALA A 166 -13.14 4.43 21.08
N GLU A 167 -14.45 4.25 20.90
CA GLU A 167 -15.01 2.94 20.50
C GLU A 167 -14.56 2.53 19.10
N LEU A 168 -14.40 3.49 18.17
CA LEU A 168 -13.87 3.21 16.83
C LEU A 168 -12.41 2.75 16.89
N LEU A 169 -11.58 3.39 17.72
CA LEU A 169 -10.21 2.97 17.95
C LEU A 169 -10.15 1.53 18.48
N ASP A 170 -11.02 1.18 19.43
CA ASP A 170 -11.12 -0.18 19.97
C ASP A 170 -11.56 -1.20 18.92
N LYS A 171 -12.51 -0.85 18.05
CA LYS A 171 -12.95 -1.73 16.96
C LYS A 171 -11.86 -1.97 15.91
N VAL A 172 -11.03 -0.96 15.62
CA VAL A 172 -10.02 -1.04 14.54
C VAL A 172 -8.69 -1.58 15.02
N ALA A 173 -8.23 -1.16 16.20
CA ALA A 173 -6.89 -1.49 16.71
C ALA A 173 -6.93 -2.34 17.98
N GLY A 174 -8.00 -2.30 18.78
CA GLY A 174 -8.14 -3.12 19.98
C GLY A 174 -6.92 -3.05 20.90
N ALA A 175 -6.31 -4.22 21.17
CA ALA A 175 -5.10 -4.32 21.99
C ALA A 175 -3.85 -3.67 21.37
N ALA A 176 -3.85 -3.42 20.06
CA ALA A 176 -2.76 -2.73 19.36
C ALA A 176 -2.87 -1.21 19.44
N ALA A 177 -3.96 -0.65 19.96
CA ALA A 177 -4.12 0.79 20.10
C ALA A 177 -3.14 1.37 21.14
N SER A 178 -2.39 2.40 20.76
CA SER A 178 -1.39 3.01 21.62
C SER A 178 -2.05 3.81 22.76
N PRO A 179 -1.43 3.85 23.96
CA PRO A 179 -1.90 4.70 25.07
C PRO A 179 -1.92 6.19 24.70
N VAL A 180 -1.00 6.61 23.83
CA VAL A 180 -0.89 8.00 23.35
C VAL A 180 -2.11 8.38 22.52
N THR A 181 -2.53 7.54 21.57
CA THR A 181 -3.74 7.78 20.78
C THR A 181 -4.98 7.81 21.67
N ARG A 182 -5.12 6.87 22.63
CA ARG A 182 -6.24 6.86 23.59
C ARG A 182 -6.32 8.17 24.39
N GLN A 183 -5.21 8.59 24.99
CA GLN A 183 -5.15 9.82 25.76
C GLN A 183 -5.44 11.07 24.92
N ALA A 184 -5.02 11.09 23.65
CA ALA A 184 -5.34 12.19 22.74
C ALA A 184 -6.84 12.28 22.46
N LEU A 185 -7.53 11.15 22.27
CA LEU A 185 -8.98 11.12 22.04
C LEU A 185 -9.78 11.58 23.28
N GLU A 186 -9.36 11.17 24.48
CA GLU A 186 -10.00 11.59 25.74
C GLU A 186 -9.92 13.11 25.96
N ARG A 187 -8.85 13.75 25.48
CA ARG A 187 -8.62 15.20 25.61
C ARG A 187 -9.23 16.03 24.48
N ALA A 188 -9.89 15.40 23.51
CA ALA A 188 -10.53 16.11 22.43
C ALA A 188 -11.66 17.00 22.94
N GLU A 189 -11.73 18.23 22.46
CA GLU A 189 -12.78 19.20 22.83
C GLU A 189 -14.10 18.92 22.10
N SER A 190 -14.06 18.10 21.05
CA SER A 190 -15.24 17.70 20.28
C SER A 190 -15.08 16.34 19.63
N ARG A 191 -16.21 15.70 19.30
CA ARG A 191 -16.22 14.45 18.51
C ARG A 191 -15.56 14.61 17.15
N GLN A 192 -15.74 15.76 16.50
CA GLN A 192 -15.09 16.07 15.22
C GLN A 192 -13.56 16.09 15.37
N GLN A 193 -13.05 16.79 16.39
CA GLN A 193 -11.62 16.82 16.67
C GLN A 193 -11.08 15.43 17.01
N ALA A 194 -11.79 14.67 17.85
CA ALA A 194 -11.43 13.30 18.18
C ALA A 194 -11.34 12.41 16.93
N LEU A 195 -12.30 12.47 16.01
CA LEU A 195 -12.22 11.70 14.76
C LEU A 195 -11.05 12.16 13.87
N ALA A 196 -10.83 13.47 13.72
CA ALA A 196 -9.71 13.97 12.93
C ALA A 196 -8.37 13.50 13.52
N MET A 197 -8.22 13.50 14.85
CA MET A 197 -7.04 12.96 15.54
C MET A 197 -6.92 11.45 15.36
N LEU A 198 -8.01 10.70 15.46
CA LEU A 198 -8.02 9.25 15.20
C LEU A 198 -7.57 8.96 13.76
N LEU A 199 -8.08 9.69 12.77
CA LEU A 199 -7.68 9.53 11.37
C LEU A 199 -6.20 9.88 11.14
N MET A 200 -5.64 10.80 11.91
CA MET A 200 -4.22 11.18 11.85
C MET A 200 -3.31 10.34 12.77
N SER A 201 -3.86 9.40 13.53
CA SER A 201 -3.10 8.51 14.41
C SER A 201 -2.24 7.50 13.65
N PRO A 202 -1.16 6.96 14.26
CA PRO A 202 -0.40 5.86 13.67
C PRO A 202 -1.28 4.67 13.25
N GLU A 203 -2.30 4.34 14.03
CA GLU A 203 -3.22 3.23 13.80
C GLU A 203 -4.02 3.41 12.50
N ALA A 204 -4.44 4.64 12.18
CA ALA A 204 -5.16 4.97 10.96
C ALA A 204 -4.23 5.30 9.77
N GLN A 205 -3.00 5.73 10.03
CA GLN A 205 -2.04 6.11 8.98
C GLN A 205 -1.16 4.95 8.52
N ARG A 206 -0.92 3.92 9.35
CA ARG A 206 0.07 2.86 9.07
C ARG A 206 -0.53 1.48 8.99
N ARG A 207 0.09 0.62 8.19
CA ARG A 207 -0.18 -0.82 8.09
C ARG A 207 1.09 -1.63 8.24
#